data_AF-A0A821VJV9-F1
#
_entry.id   AF-A0A821VJV9-F1
#
_cell.length_a   1.000
_cell.length_b   1.000
_cell.length_c   1.000
_cell.angle_alpha   90.00
_cell.angle_beta   90.00
_cell.angle_gamma   90.00
#
_symmetry.space_group_name_H-M   'P 1'
#
loop_
_entity.id
_entity.type
_entity.pdbx_description
1 polymer ?
#
loop_
_entity_poly.entity_id
_entity_poly.type
_entity_poly.pdbx_seq_one_letter_code
_entity_poly.pdbx_strand_id
1 'polypeptide(L)'
;MISATCQEPLRIGPSDLFLPGLVVGCSPYEGLRMSTLECFFSSTCISTILTYLEYYTQMDGSPPINFVPPTDLPLSISPLDNSTPSRFLKNTSIGTLLNEFFIEEWTYKISYEDYFAACAPTSCTFKYVTHNNILYVATSILGLYGGLTIG
;
A
#
# COMPACT_ATOMS: atom_id res chain seq x y z
N MET A 1 -20.32 -8.17 -26.74
CA MET A 1 -20.75 -7.17 -25.73
C MET A 1 -19.55 -6.88 -24.87
N ILE A 2 -18.99 -5.68 -24.99
CA ILE A 2 -17.79 -5.26 -24.27
C ILE A 2 -18.25 -4.80 -22.89
N SER A 3 -17.81 -5.47 -21.83
CA SER A 3 -18.13 -5.11 -20.44
C SER A 3 -17.63 -3.68 -20.18
N ALA A 4 -18.54 -2.75 -19.85
CA ALA A 4 -18.21 -1.34 -19.61
C ALA A 4 -17.46 -1.11 -18.28
N THR A 5 -17.21 -2.18 -17.53
CA THR A 5 -16.47 -2.17 -16.28
C THR A 5 -15.27 -3.10 -16.43
N CYS A 6 -14.08 -2.52 -16.46
CA CYS A 6 -12.82 -3.26 -16.55
C CYS A 6 -12.40 -3.76 -15.16
N GLN A 7 -13.33 -4.57 -14.63
CA GLN A 7 -13.27 -5.25 -13.34
C GLN A 7 -13.77 -6.66 -13.58
N GLU A 8 -12.86 -7.62 -13.52
CA GLU A 8 -13.14 -9.02 -13.74
C GLU A 8 -12.42 -9.86 -12.69
N PRO A 9 -12.98 -11.02 -12.30
CA PRO A 9 -12.27 -11.90 -11.39
C PRO A 9 -10.97 -12.42 -12.01
N LEU A 10 -9.93 -12.56 -11.21
CA LEU A 10 -8.66 -13.10 -11.67
C LEU A 10 -8.81 -14.58 -12.03
N ARG A 11 -8.49 -14.89 -13.29
CA ARG A 11 -8.45 -16.24 -13.83
C ARG A 11 -7.03 -16.54 -14.30
N ILE A 12 -6.58 -17.77 -14.05
CA ILE A 12 -5.26 -18.25 -14.47
C ILE A 12 -5.38 -19.54 -15.28
N GLY A 13 -4.54 -19.67 -16.30
CA GLY A 13 -4.34 -20.89 -17.07
C GLY A 13 -5.35 -21.14 -18.19
N PRO A 14 -5.12 -22.21 -18.99
CA PRO A 14 -5.97 -22.57 -20.13
C PRO A 14 -7.37 -23.06 -19.71
N SER A 15 -7.56 -23.41 -18.45
CA SER A 15 -8.84 -23.89 -17.88
C SER A 15 -9.66 -22.79 -17.20
N ASP A 16 -9.29 -21.51 -17.31
CA ASP A 16 -9.98 -20.37 -16.69
C ASP A 16 -10.20 -20.52 -15.17
N LEU A 17 -9.15 -20.94 -14.45
CA LEU A 17 -9.28 -21.22 -13.03
C LEU A 17 -9.42 -19.93 -12.22
N PHE A 18 -10.52 -19.81 -11.49
CA PHE A 18 -10.89 -18.65 -10.69
C PHE A 18 -10.14 -18.62 -9.34
N LEU A 19 -9.51 -17.50 -9.03
CA LEU A 19 -8.89 -17.26 -7.72
C LEU A 19 -9.81 -16.39 -6.84
N PRO A 20 -10.39 -16.94 -5.75
CA PRO A 20 -11.34 -16.20 -4.92
C PRO A 20 -10.73 -14.95 -4.30
N GLY A 21 -11.47 -13.85 -4.39
CA GLY A 21 -11.06 -12.57 -3.84
C GLY A 21 -10.07 -11.79 -4.70
N LEU A 22 -9.42 -12.40 -5.70
CA LEU A 22 -8.50 -11.68 -6.59
C LEU A 22 -9.22 -11.13 -7.83
N VAL A 23 -8.91 -9.90 -8.19
CA VAL A 23 -9.59 -9.12 -9.23
C VAL A 23 -8.57 -8.48 -10.16
N VAL A 24 -8.83 -8.58 -11.46
CA VAL A 24 -8.16 -7.80 -12.50
C VAL A 24 -8.93 -6.49 -12.68
N GLY A 25 -8.23 -5.39 -12.46
CA GLY A 25 -8.75 -4.04 -12.70
C GLY A 25 -8.07 -3.38 -13.90
N CYS A 26 -8.45 -2.13 -14.18
CA CYS A 26 -7.84 -1.35 -15.27
C CYS A 26 -6.37 -1.00 -15.08
N SER A 27 -5.89 -1.11 -13.86
CA SER A 27 -4.48 -1.12 -13.55
C SER A 27 -4.20 -2.19 -12.49
N PRO A 28 -2.95 -2.68 -12.38
CA PRO A 28 -2.57 -3.59 -11.30
C PRO A 28 -2.90 -3.03 -9.91
N TYR A 29 -2.75 -1.73 -9.72
CA TYR A 29 -3.09 -1.05 -8.47
C TYR A 29 -4.60 -1.08 -8.17
N GLU A 30 -5.43 -0.79 -9.17
CA GLU A 30 -6.88 -0.79 -9.01
C GLU A 30 -7.39 -2.21 -8.75
N GLY A 31 -6.91 -3.19 -9.52
CA GLY A 31 -7.20 -4.61 -9.29
C GLY A 31 -6.78 -5.05 -7.89
N LEU A 32 -5.58 -4.63 -7.45
CA LEU A 32 -5.09 -4.92 -6.10
C LEU A 32 -6.03 -4.33 -5.04
N ARG A 33 -6.41 -3.05 -5.11
CA ARG A 33 -7.32 -2.44 -4.11
C ARG A 33 -8.67 -3.13 -4.05
N MET A 34 -9.22 -3.53 -5.18
CA MET A 34 -10.51 -4.23 -5.26
C MET A 34 -10.42 -5.69 -4.81
N SER A 35 -9.22 -6.28 -4.83
CA SER A 35 -9.00 -7.64 -4.39
C SER A 35 -9.08 -7.77 -2.86
N THR A 36 -9.21 -9.01 -2.38
CA THR A 36 -9.17 -9.39 -0.96
C THR A 36 -8.04 -10.40 -0.71
N LEU A 37 -7.76 -10.69 0.55
CA LEU A 37 -6.75 -11.70 0.93
C LEU A 37 -7.32 -13.12 1.03
N GLU A 38 -8.56 -13.35 0.62
CA GLU A 38 -9.28 -14.61 0.82
C GLU A 38 -8.54 -15.85 0.30
N CYS A 39 -8.02 -15.81 -0.93
CA CYS A 39 -7.22 -16.87 -1.53
C CYS A 39 -5.99 -17.24 -0.67
N PHE A 40 -5.37 -16.27 0.01
CA PHE A 40 -4.13 -16.51 0.75
C PHE A 40 -4.33 -17.31 2.04
N PHE A 41 -5.57 -17.45 2.52
CA PHE A 41 -5.92 -18.34 3.64
C PHE A 41 -6.21 -19.79 3.20
N SER A 42 -6.19 -20.08 1.89
CA SER A 42 -6.54 -21.39 1.33
C SER A 42 -5.30 -22.09 0.79
N SER A 43 -5.00 -23.27 1.34
CA SER A 43 -3.90 -24.12 0.86
C SER A 43 -4.07 -24.51 -0.61
N THR A 44 -5.30 -24.81 -1.04
CA THR A 44 -5.62 -25.13 -2.43
C THR A 44 -5.37 -23.94 -3.36
N CYS A 45 -5.67 -22.73 -2.91
CA CYS A 45 -5.48 -21.53 -3.74
C CYS A 45 -3.98 -21.21 -3.90
N ILE A 46 -3.23 -21.29 -2.79
CA ILE A 46 -1.77 -21.12 -2.81
C ILE A 46 -1.10 -22.19 -3.69
N SER A 47 -1.45 -23.47 -3.53
CA SER A 47 -0.86 -24.55 -4.34
C SER A 47 -1.17 -24.39 -5.83
N THR A 48 -2.35 -23.86 -6.15
CA THR A 48 -2.72 -23.53 -7.53
C THR A 48 -1.82 -22.44 -8.11
N ILE A 49 -1.62 -21.34 -7.39
CA ILE A 49 -0.74 -20.25 -7.82
C ILE A 49 0.68 -20.75 -8.03
N LEU A 50 1.21 -21.55 -7.10
CA LEU A 50 2.53 -22.15 -7.20
C LEU A 50 2.67 -23.06 -8.43
N THR A 51 1.71 -23.97 -8.63
CA THR A 51 1.69 -24.88 -9.79
C THR A 51 1.65 -24.12 -11.10
N TYR A 52 0.86 -23.04 -11.16
CA TYR A 52 0.79 -22.18 -12.33
C TYR A 52 2.12 -21.46 -12.57
N LEU A 53 2.73 -20.88 -11.54
CA LEU A 53 4.05 -20.24 -11.69
C LEU A 53 5.13 -21.23 -12.15
N GLU A 54 5.13 -22.46 -11.63
CA GLU A 54 6.02 -23.54 -12.08
C GLU A 54 5.74 -24.00 -13.52
N TYR A 55 4.48 -24.01 -13.96
CA TYR A 55 4.13 -24.36 -15.33
C TYR A 55 4.63 -23.29 -16.32
N TYR A 56 4.50 -22.00 -15.98
CA TYR A 56 4.95 -20.89 -16.82
C TYR A 56 6.48 -20.83 -16.96
N THR A 57 7.24 -21.33 -15.98
CA THR A 57 8.70 -21.42 -16.08
C THR A 57 9.18 -22.56 -16.98
N GLN A 58 8.32 -23.53 -17.34
CA GLN A 58 8.71 -24.76 -18.04
C GLN A 58 8.38 -24.79 -19.55
N MET A 59 7.47 -23.94 -20.06
CA MET A 59 6.98 -24.07 -21.44
C MET A 59 7.62 -23.18 -22.51
N ASP A 60 8.43 -22.18 -22.19
CA ASP A 60 9.03 -21.29 -23.22
C ASP A 60 10.13 -20.42 -22.61
N GLY A 61 9.89 -19.86 -21.43
CA GLY A 61 10.84 -18.98 -20.77
C GLY A 61 11.24 -17.78 -21.63
N SER A 62 10.50 -16.69 -21.53
CA SER A 62 11.16 -15.44 -21.17
C SER A 62 10.25 -14.54 -20.36
N PRO A 63 10.33 -14.59 -19.02
CA PRO A 63 10.39 -13.35 -18.25
C PRO A 63 11.59 -12.49 -18.76
N PRO A 64 11.63 -11.16 -18.59
CA PRO A 64 12.71 -10.34 -19.14
C PRO A 64 14.06 -10.97 -18.79
N ILE A 65 14.95 -11.08 -19.80
CA ILE A 65 16.23 -11.82 -19.95
C ILE A 65 17.16 -11.97 -18.71
N ASN A 66 16.81 -11.37 -17.58
CA ASN A 66 17.51 -11.35 -16.31
C ASN A 66 16.65 -11.86 -15.14
N PHE A 67 15.43 -12.36 -15.36
CA PHE A 67 14.61 -12.91 -14.29
C PHE A 67 14.98 -14.37 -14.09
N VAL A 68 16.06 -14.57 -13.36
CA VAL A 68 16.38 -15.86 -12.74
C VAL A 68 15.46 -15.97 -11.53
N PRO A 69 14.42 -16.84 -11.51
CA PRO A 69 13.80 -17.22 -10.25
C PRO A 69 14.94 -17.79 -9.39
N PRO A 70 15.20 -17.27 -8.18
CA PRO A 70 16.40 -17.66 -7.46
C PRO A 70 16.32 -19.17 -7.22
N THR A 71 17.32 -19.91 -7.68
CA THR A 71 17.52 -21.33 -7.34
C THR A 71 17.65 -21.56 -5.84
N ASP A 72 17.87 -20.46 -5.10
CA ASP A 72 17.94 -20.38 -3.64
C ASP A 72 16.65 -19.83 -3.00
N LEU A 73 15.55 -19.66 -3.74
CA LEU A 73 14.26 -19.32 -3.17
C LEU A 73 13.42 -20.61 -3.08
N PRO A 74 13.56 -21.42 -2.02
CA PRO A 74 12.49 -22.33 -1.68
C PRO A 74 11.26 -21.47 -1.44
N LEU A 75 10.38 -21.37 -2.43
CA LEU A 75 9.07 -20.73 -2.33
C LEU A 75 8.20 -21.61 -1.43
N SER A 76 8.58 -21.69 -0.16
CA SER A 76 7.81 -22.28 0.92
C SER A 76 6.77 -21.24 1.34
N ILE A 77 5.80 -21.01 0.46
CA ILE A 77 4.66 -20.15 0.75
C ILE A 77 3.64 -21.01 1.50
N SER A 78 3.46 -20.73 2.79
CA SER A 78 2.38 -21.30 3.57
C SER A 78 1.15 -20.40 3.53
N PRO A 79 -0.07 -20.96 3.57
CA PRO A 79 -1.28 -20.16 3.71
C PRO A 79 -1.26 -19.34 5.00
N LEU A 80 -1.94 -18.20 4.97
CA LEU A 80 -2.19 -17.40 6.17
C LEU A 80 -2.99 -18.21 7.18
N ASP A 81 -2.65 -18.03 8.45
CA ASP A 81 -3.30 -18.75 9.55
C ASP A 81 -4.73 -18.25 9.74
N ASN A 82 -5.69 -19.18 9.70
CA ASN A 82 -7.09 -18.88 9.93
C ASN A 82 -7.44 -18.78 11.44
N SER A 83 -6.55 -19.27 12.31
CA SER A 83 -6.78 -19.31 13.75
C SER A 83 -6.29 -18.05 14.48
N THR A 84 -5.44 -17.25 13.85
CA THR A 84 -5.01 -15.96 14.41
C THR A 84 -6.14 -14.95 14.38
N PRO A 85 -6.50 -14.34 15.53
CA PRO A 85 -7.49 -13.28 15.53
C PRO A 85 -6.96 -12.06 14.76
N SER A 86 -7.80 -11.51 13.88
CA SER A 86 -7.54 -10.27 13.16
C SER A 86 -8.77 -9.37 13.26
N ARG A 87 -8.56 -8.05 13.25
CA ARG A 87 -9.65 -7.08 13.14
C ARG A 87 -10.35 -7.19 11.78
N PHE A 88 -9.64 -7.64 10.75
CA PHE A 88 -10.13 -7.69 9.39
C PHE A 88 -10.69 -9.07 9.03
N LEU A 89 -11.84 -9.09 8.36
CA LEU A 89 -12.35 -10.29 7.74
C LEU A 89 -11.53 -10.63 6.49
N LYS A 90 -11.45 -11.90 6.11
CA LYS A 90 -10.69 -12.36 4.92
C LYS A 90 -11.17 -11.76 3.59
N ASN A 91 -12.47 -11.45 3.51
CA ASN A 91 -13.10 -10.81 2.36
C ASN A 91 -13.03 -9.27 2.42
N THR A 92 -12.30 -8.70 3.38
CA THR A 92 -12.00 -7.27 3.42
C THR A 92 -11.14 -6.91 2.21
N SER A 93 -11.51 -5.85 1.50
CA SER A 93 -10.73 -5.37 0.36
C SER A 93 -9.35 -4.89 0.81
N ILE A 94 -8.33 -5.15 0.00
CA ILE A 94 -6.97 -4.65 0.23
C ILE A 94 -6.98 -3.13 0.22
N GLY A 95 -7.88 -2.48 -0.54
CA GLY A 95 -8.10 -1.05 -0.48
C GLY A 95 -8.48 -0.55 0.92
N THR A 96 -9.35 -1.27 1.63
CA THR A 96 -9.68 -0.99 3.04
C THR A 96 -8.49 -1.22 3.95
N LEU A 97 -7.76 -2.32 3.77
CA LEU A 97 -6.56 -2.63 4.56
C LEU A 97 -5.49 -1.52 4.42
N LEU A 98 -5.26 -1.04 3.19
CA LEU A 98 -4.35 0.07 2.90
C LEU A 98 -4.80 1.37 3.57
N ASN A 99 -6.09 1.69 3.53
CA ASN A 99 -6.64 2.89 4.17
C ASN A 99 -6.48 2.86 5.70
N GLU A 100 -6.47 1.67 6.30
CA GLU A 100 -6.26 1.44 7.73
C GLU A 100 -4.82 1.01 8.06
N PHE A 101 -3.89 1.17 7.11
CA PHE A 101 -2.46 0.86 7.25
C PHE A 101 -2.14 -0.56 7.70
N PHE A 102 -3.05 -1.53 7.50
CA PHE A 102 -2.94 -2.91 7.99
C PHE A 102 -2.72 -3.01 9.52
N ILE A 103 -3.05 -1.96 10.27
CA ILE A 103 -2.85 -1.95 11.72
C ILE A 103 -3.86 -2.91 12.32
N GLU A 104 -3.45 -3.93 13.07
CA GLU A 104 -4.38 -4.85 13.77
C GLU A 104 -4.81 -4.27 15.13
N GLU A 105 -3.84 -3.77 15.90
CA GLU A 105 -4.05 -3.13 17.20
C GLU A 105 -3.18 -1.88 17.34
N TRP A 106 -3.73 -0.82 17.93
CA TRP A 106 -2.98 0.39 18.26
C TRP A 106 -2.31 0.23 19.63
N THR A 107 -0.99 0.02 19.64
CA THR A 107 -0.23 0.04 20.90
C THR A 107 0.18 1.49 21.22
N TYR A 108 -0.50 2.12 22.16
CA TYR A 108 -0.27 3.51 22.57
C TYR A 108 0.96 3.72 23.48
N LYS A 109 1.87 2.75 23.57
CA LYS A 109 3.14 2.91 24.30
C LYS A 109 4.14 3.73 23.48
N ILE A 110 3.82 5.00 23.26
CA ILE A 110 4.74 5.96 22.66
C ILE A 110 5.60 6.52 23.80
N SER A 111 6.88 6.18 23.78
CA SER A 111 7.90 6.88 24.56
C SER A 111 8.35 8.09 23.77
N TYR A 112 7.83 9.26 24.14
CA TYR A 112 8.26 10.51 23.53
C TYR A 112 9.76 10.76 23.74
N GLU A 113 10.30 10.32 24.87
CA GLU A 113 11.73 10.43 25.18
C GLU A 113 12.58 9.65 24.18
N ASP A 114 12.26 8.37 23.92
CA ASP A 114 12.98 7.56 22.93
C ASP A 114 12.82 8.11 21.51
N TYR A 115 11.63 8.59 21.16
CA TYR A 115 11.36 9.21 19.86
C TYR A 115 12.20 10.47 19.64
N PHE A 116 12.20 11.40 20.60
CA PHE A 116 12.98 12.64 20.48
C PHE A 116 14.48 12.39 20.60
N ALA A 117 14.92 11.39 21.37
CA ALA A 117 16.31 10.97 21.41
C ALA A 117 16.79 10.40 20.06
N ALA A 118 15.96 9.58 19.39
CA ALA A 118 16.28 9.06 18.06
C ALA A 118 16.26 10.15 16.97
N CYS A 119 15.36 11.12 17.09
CA CYS A 119 15.21 12.22 16.14
C CYS A 119 16.06 13.45 16.51
N ALA A 120 16.91 13.38 17.54
CA ALA A 120 17.69 14.52 18.00
C ALA A 120 18.75 14.89 16.92
N PRO A 121 18.71 16.12 16.37
CA PRO A 121 19.70 16.54 15.39
C PRO A 121 21.07 16.62 16.06
N THR A 122 22.12 16.16 15.35
CA THR A 122 23.52 16.23 15.82
C THR A 122 24.02 17.66 16.00
N SER A 123 23.42 18.62 15.32
CA SER A 123 23.69 20.04 15.50
C SER A 123 22.45 20.88 15.18
N CYS A 124 22.04 21.74 16.11
CA CYS A 124 21.00 22.73 15.86
C CYS A 124 21.58 23.96 15.20
N THR A 125 21.07 24.35 14.02
CA THR A 125 21.37 25.64 13.40
C THR A 125 20.17 26.56 13.54
N PHE A 126 20.33 27.65 14.29
CA PHE A 126 19.28 28.65 14.43
C PHE A 126 19.45 29.71 13.35
N LYS A 127 18.39 29.95 12.58
CA LYS A 127 18.33 31.06 11.62
C LYS A 127 17.57 32.21 12.27
N TYR A 128 18.28 33.26 12.66
CA TYR A 128 17.66 34.51 13.07
C TYR A 128 17.14 35.24 11.84
N VAL A 129 15.84 35.11 11.56
CA VAL A 129 15.17 35.86 10.49
C VAL A 129 14.66 37.16 11.11
N THR A 130 15.35 38.27 10.87
CA THR A 130 14.88 39.59 11.29
C THR A 130 13.92 40.14 10.24
N HIS A 131 12.66 40.37 10.62
CA HIS A 131 11.65 41.03 9.79
C HIS A 131 11.73 42.57 9.89
N ASN A 132 12.93 43.16 9.99
CA ASN A 132 13.11 44.62 9.98
C ASN A 132 13.06 45.18 8.55
N ASN A 133 12.15 44.67 7.73
CA ASN A 133 11.93 45.17 6.37
C ASN A 133 10.85 46.25 6.44
N ILE A 134 11.22 47.50 6.13
CA ILE A 134 10.28 48.62 6.09
C ILE A 134 9.11 48.36 5.14
N LEU A 135 9.33 47.58 4.08
CA LEU A 135 8.27 47.13 3.17
C LEU A 135 7.23 46.29 3.91
N TYR A 136 7.67 45.35 4.76
CA TYR A 136 6.78 44.49 5.55
C TYR A 136 5.93 45.33 6.51
N VAL A 137 6.56 46.26 7.24
CA VAL A 137 5.85 47.20 8.15
C VAL A 137 4.82 48.05 7.38
N ALA A 138 5.21 48.60 6.23
CA ALA A 138 4.30 49.40 5.39
C ALA A 138 3.12 48.56 4.87
N THR A 139 3.36 47.35 4.38
CA THR A 139 2.30 46.46 3.90
C THR A 139 1.35 46.02 5.01
N SER A 140 1.85 45.80 6.23
CA SER A 140 0.99 45.47 7.39
C SER A 140 0.09 46.65 7.78
N ILE A 141 0.61 47.88 7.76
CA ILE A 141 -0.19 49.09 8.02
C ILE A 141 -1.27 49.25 6.94
N LEU A 142 -0.90 49.15 5.67
CA LEU A 142 -1.86 49.25 4.55
C LEU A 142 -2.94 48.17 4.59
N GLY A 143 -2.57 46.93 4.95
CA GLY A 143 -3.52 45.84 5.15
C GLY A 143 -4.47 46.09 6.33
N LEU A 144 -3.96 46.68 7.42
CA LEU A 144 -4.77 47.05 8.58
C LEU A 144 -5.78 48.14 8.23
N TYR A 145 -5.36 49.22 7.55
CA TYR A 145 -6.25 50.27 7.06
C TYR A 145 -7.25 49.75 6.03
N GLY A 146 -6.80 48.90 5.10
CA GLY A 146 -7.65 48.29 4.08
C GLY A 146 -8.70 47.33 4.65
N GLY A 147 -8.39 46.64 5.76
CA GLY A 147 -9.34 45.79 6.48
C GLY A 147 -10.31 46.56 7.39
N LEU A 148 -9.92 47.75 7.88
CA LEU A 148 -10.75 48.56 8.78
C LEU A 148 -11.74 49.48 8.06
N THR A 149 -11.59 49.69 6.74
CA THR A 149 -12.41 50.63 5.95
C THR A 149 -13.62 49.98 5.25
N ILE A 150 -13.95 48.72 5.57
CA ILE A 150 -15.26 48.14 5.27
C ILE A 150 -15.98 47.99 6.60
N GLY A 151 -16.57 49.10 7.04
CA GLY A 151 -17.47 49.26 8.17
C GLY A 151 -18.38 50.44 7.87
#